data_AF-A0A256ZHT9-F1
#
_entry.id   AF-A0A256ZHT9-F1
#
_cell.length_a   1.000
_cell.length_b   1.000
_cell.length_c   1.000
_cell.angle_alpha   90.00
_cell.angle_beta   90.00
_cell.angle_gamma   90.00
#
_symmetry.space_group_name_H-M   'P 1'
#
loop_
_entity.id
_entity.type
_entity.pdbx_description
1 polymer ?
#
loop_
_entity_poly.entity_id
_entity_poly.type
_entity_poly.pdbx_seq_one_letter_code
_entity_poly.pdbx_strand_id
1 'polypeptide(L)'
;MPREFFLTSGRGTSPTSPMNAFDKALMEAGIANCNLLLVSSIIPPKCRERRWKKLDVGTITPVVMAKAIGGPGETIGAGLAWAWEEGGRMGLVAEVEGHYDRRALISALDARIKEMAETRNFKIKDVKRRFEVMKVPQGVFGCVVVAMVFVL
;
A
#
# COMPACT_ATOMS: atom_id res chain seq x y z
N MET A 1 15.82 -1.32 13.46
CA MET A 1 15.06 -2.21 12.57
C MET A 1 13.64 -2.32 13.10
N PRO A 2 12.61 -2.04 12.29
CA PRO A 2 11.22 -2.11 12.72
C PRO A 2 10.85 -3.49 13.31
N ARG A 3 10.05 -3.48 14.36
CA ARG A 3 9.56 -4.72 15.02
C ARG A 3 8.07 -4.96 14.78
N GLU A 4 7.35 -3.93 14.38
CA GLU A 4 5.93 -4.03 14.06
C GLU A 4 5.64 -3.27 12.77
N PHE A 5 4.63 -3.72 12.04
CA PHE A 5 4.05 -2.96 10.95
C PHE A 5 2.52 -3.04 11.01
N PHE A 6 1.84 -2.03 10.48
CA PHE A 6 0.40 -2.10 10.24
C PHE A 6 0.08 -1.74 8.80
N LEU A 7 -1.07 -2.20 8.33
CA LEU A 7 -1.58 -1.85 7.02
C LEU A 7 -2.64 -0.75 7.16
N THR A 8 -2.62 0.20 6.23
CA THR A 8 -3.67 1.19 6.10
C THR A 8 -3.96 1.46 4.63
N SER A 9 -5.13 2.03 4.35
CA SER A 9 -5.51 2.45 3.02
C SER A 9 -6.52 3.59 3.09
N GLY A 10 -6.63 4.33 2.00
CA GLY A 10 -7.55 5.45 1.91
C GLY A 10 -7.80 5.87 0.48
N ARG A 11 -8.83 6.67 0.33
CA ARG A 11 -9.38 7.21 -0.90
C ARG A 11 -9.57 8.70 -0.73
N GLY A 12 -9.36 9.44 -1.80
CA GLY A 12 -9.53 10.88 -1.76
C GLY A 12 -9.95 11.41 -3.12
N THR A 13 -10.79 12.44 -3.10
CA THR A 13 -11.19 13.15 -4.31
C THR A 13 -11.03 14.64 -4.12
N SER A 14 -10.69 15.34 -5.20
CA SER A 14 -10.56 16.79 -5.18
C SER A 14 -10.95 17.42 -6.50
N PRO A 15 -11.77 18.48 -6.52
CA PRO A 15 -12.00 19.27 -7.72
C PRO A 15 -10.78 20.14 -8.08
N THR A 16 -9.86 20.35 -7.13
CA THR A 16 -8.78 21.33 -7.26
C THR A 16 -7.54 20.75 -7.93
N SER A 17 -7.04 19.61 -7.44
CA SER A 17 -5.81 19.02 -7.96
C SER A 17 -5.67 17.54 -7.58
N PRO A 18 -4.87 16.77 -8.34
CA PRO A 18 -4.42 15.44 -7.95
C PRO A 18 -3.76 15.38 -6.57
N MET A 19 -2.98 16.40 -6.20
CA MET A 19 -2.25 16.41 -4.93
C MET A 19 -3.18 16.54 -3.74
N ASN A 20 -4.25 17.34 -3.86
CA ASN A 20 -5.27 17.44 -2.82
C ASN A 20 -6.11 16.15 -2.71
N ALA A 21 -6.32 15.42 -3.81
CA ALA A 21 -6.95 14.10 -3.77
C ALA A 21 -6.05 13.09 -3.03
N PHE A 22 -4.74 13.14 -3.28
CA PHE A 22 -3.76 12.32 -2.57
C PHE A 22 -3.70 12.64 -1.07
N ASP A 23 -3.65 13.91 -0.69
CA ASP A 23 -3.69 14.34 0.71
C ASP A 23 -4.94 13.82 1.45
N LYS A 24 -6.12 13.91 0.81
CA LYS A 24 -7.35 13.32 1.33
C LYS A 24 -7.28 11.79 1.48
N ALA A 25 -6.65 11.09 0.54
CA ALA A 25 -6.44 9.66 0.66
C ALA A 25 -5.51 9.31 1.84
N LEU A 26 -4.48 10.12 2.11
CA LEU A 26 -3.63 9.98 3.30
C LEU A 26 -4.37 10.29 4.60
N MET A 27 -5.31 11.24 4.57
CA MET A 27 -6.15 11.58 5.72
C MET A 27 -7.07 10.42 6.08
N GLU A 28 -7.75 9.81 5.11
CA GLU A 28 -8.56 8.61 5.34
C GLU A 28 -7.71 7.42 5.82
N ALA A 29 -6.51 7.27 5.25
CA ALA A 29 -5.54 6.26 5.72
C ALA A 29 -4.97 6.56 7.12
N GLY A 30 -5.25 7.72 7.71
CA GLY A 30 -4.79 8.12 9.04
C GLY A 30 -3.29 8.39 9.13
N ILE A 31 -2.63 8.68 8.01
CA ILE A 31 -1.17 8.91 7.93
C ILE A 31 -0.78 10.25 7.29
N ALA A 32 -1.74 11.14 6.99
CA ALA A 32 -1.49 12.46 6.39
C ALA A 32 -0.53 13.34 7.21
N ASN A 33 -0.60 13.24 8.54
CA ASN A 33 0.21 14.06 9.43
C ASN A 33 1.61 13.47 9.71
N CYS A 34 2.02 12.43 8.98
CA CYS A 34 3.33 11.79 9.11
C CYS A 34 4.25 12.23 7.97
N ASN A 35 5.56 12.25 8.24
CA ASN A 35 6.57 12.41 7.20
C ASN A 35 6.90 11.04 6.61
N LEU A 36 6.29 10.69 5.48
CA LEU A 36 6.40 9.36 4.90
C LEU A 36 7.76 9.15 4.20
N LEU A 37 8.55 8.19 4.69
CA LEU A 37 9.80 7.76 4.09
C LEU A 37 9.54 6.49 3.29
N LEU A 38 9.55 6.59 1.96
CA LEU A 38 9.38 5.40 1.11
C LEU A 38 10.58 4.46 1.27
N VAL A 39 10.31 3.21 1.60
CA VAL A 39 11.31 2.14 1.72
C VAL A 39 11.01 1.01 0.75
N SER A 40 11.98 0.11 0.59
CA SER A 40 11.84 -1.06 -0.27
C SER A 40 10.94 -2.14 0.34
N SER A 41 10.63 -3.10 -0.51
CA SER A 41 9.65 -4.17 -0.40
C SER A 41 9.95 -5.32 0.58
N ILE A 42 10.69 -5.08 1.69
CA ILE A 42 11.14 -6.13 2.61
C ILE A 42 10.57 -5.94 4.02
N ILE A 43 9.97 -7.00 4.57
CA ILE A 43 9.59 -7.08 5.98
C ILE A 43 10.73 -7.74 6.77
N PRO A 44 11.29 -7.08 7.79
CA PRO A 44 12.36 -7.66 8.59
C PRO A 44 11.95 -8.94 9.33
N PRO A 45 12.91 -9.84 9.63
CA PRO A 45 12.62 -11.02 10.45
C PRO A 45 12.02 -10.63 11.80
N LYS A 46 11.09 -11.45 12.29
CA LYS A 46 10.37 -11.26 13.56
C LYS A 46 9.50 -9.99 13.63
N CYS A 47 9.38 -9.22 12.55
CA CYS A 47 8.47 -8.09 12.49
C CYS A 47 7.03 -8.60 12.51
N ARG A 48 6.16 -8.00 13.34
CA ARG A 48 4.79 -8.49 13.53
C ARG A 48 3.78 -7.54 12.92
N GLU A 49 2.81 -8.10 12.23
CA GLU A 49 1.62 -7.34 11.82
C GLU A 49 0.82 -6.98 13.07
N ARG A 50 0.50 -5.70 13.24
CA ARG A 50 -0.31 -5.18 14.33
C ARG A 50 -1.54 -4.44 13.81
N ARG A 51 -2.48 -4.17 14.71
CA ARG A 51 -3.59 -3.25 14.42
C ARG A 51 -3.06 -1.84 14.19
N TRP A 52 -3.79 -1.08 13.38
CA TRP A 52 -3.53 0.33 13.12
C TRP A 52 -3.27 1.09 14.42
N LYS A 53 -2.29 1.99 14.37
CA LYS A 53 -1.88 2.83 15.51
C LYS A 53 -1.76 4.25 15.03
N LYS A 54 -2.32 5.18 15.81
CA LYS A 54 -2.08 6.61 15.61
C LYS A 54 -0.61 6.91 15.88
N LEU A 55 0.03 7.57 14.92
CA LEU A 55 1.38 8.08 15.03
C LEU A 55 1.35 9.56 15.39
N ASP A 56 2.41 10.04 16.03
CA ASP A 56 2.54 11.45 16.38
C ASP A 56 2.78 12.30 15.13
N VAL A 57 2.30 13.54 15.15
CA VAL A 57 2.45 14.48 14.04
C VAL A 57 3.93 14.71 13.73
N GLY A 58 4.28 14.67 12.45
CA GLY A 58 5.66 14.88 11.98
C GLY A 58 6.58 13.66 12.09
N THR A 59 6.09 12.52 12.62
CA THR A 59 6.90 11.29 12.72
C THR A 59 7.43 10.87 11.35
N ILE A 60 8.75 10.71 11.23
CA ILE A 60 9.36 10.08 10.06
C ILE A 60 8.97 8.60 10.06
N THR A 61 8.17 8.22 9.09
CA THR A 61 7.44 6.96 9.07
C THR A 61 7.87 6.15 7.85
N PRO A 62 8.68 5.09 8.00
CA PRO A 62 9.05 4.22 6.90
C PRO A 62 7.83 3.48 6.37
N VAL A 63 7.56 3.57 5.08
CA VAL A 63 6.41 2.92 4.45
C VAL A 63 6.78 2.23 3.13
N VAL A 64 6.16 1.07 2.90
CA VAL A 64 5.95 0.57 1.53
C VAL A 64 4.57 1.06 1.10
N MET A 65 4.47 1.72 -0.04
CA MET A 65 3.22 2.36 -0.48
C MET A 65 2.96 2.09 -1.95
N ALA A 66 1.69 1.82 -2.25
CA ALA A 66 1.13 1.93 -3.58
C ALA A 66 0.13 3.10 -3.62
N LYS A 67 0.16 3.91 -4.67
CA LYS A 67 -0.84 4.95 -4.93
C LYS A 67 -1.20 5.02 -6.40
N ALA A 68 -2.48 5.23 -6.67
CA ALA A 68 -2.94 5.54 -8.02
C ALA A 68 -3.73 6.85 -7.98
N ILE A 69 -3.54 7.66 -9.01
CA ILE A 69 -4.23 8.93 -9.22
C ILE A 69 -4.93 8.82 -10.59
N GLY A 70 -6.15 9.32 -10.68
CA GLY A 70 -6.90 9.34 -11.93
C GLY A 70 -7.79 10.56 -12.07
N GLY A 71 -8.18 10.85 -13.30
CA GLY A 71 -9.11 11.89 -13.67
C GLY A 71 -10.58 11.42 -13.68
N PRO A 72 -11.52 12.35 -13.98
CA PRO A 72 -12.95 12.07 -14.00
C PRO A 72 -13.33 10.84 -14.82
N GLY A 73 -14.07 9.92 -14.21
CA GLY A 73 -14.57 8.73 -14.89
C GLY A 73 -13.55 7.60 -15.08
N GLU A 74 -12.29 7.76 -14.64
CA GLU A 74 -11.31 6.67 -14.70
C GLU A 74 -11.52 5.65 -13.58
N THR A 75 -11.10 4.40 -13.80
CA THR A 75 -11.01 3.40 -12.73
C THR A 75 -9.56 3.29 -12.32
N ILE A 76 -9.27 3.55 -11.05
CA ILE A 76 -7.93 3.49 -10.46
C ILE A 76 -7.88 2.46 -9.34
N GLY A 77 -6.73 1.80 -9.19
CA GLY A 77 -6.50 0.78 -8.19
C GLY A 77 -5.07 0.82 -7.66
N ALA A 78 -4.91 0.66 -6.35
CA ALA A 78 -3.63 0.50 -5.69
C ALA A 78 -3.71 -0.59 -4.63
N GLY A 79 -2.64 -1.37 -4.46
CA GLY A 79 -2.62 -2.44 -3.48
C GLY A 79 -1.23 -2.91 -3.12
N LEU A 80 -1.18 -3.60 -1.98
CA LEU A 80 -0.03 -4.34 -1.50
C LEU A 80 -0.42 -5.80 -1.31
N ALA A 81 0.44 -6.71 -1.76
CA ALA A 81 0.43 -8.11 -1.38
C ALA A 81 1.68 -8.41 -0.56
N TRP A 82 1.56 -9.21 0.50
CA TRP A 82 2.73 -9.59 1.28
C TRP A 82 2.63 -11.02 1.76
N ALA A 83 3.80 -11.64 1.90
CA ALA A 83 3.94 -13.01 2.37
C ALA A 83 5.27 -13.19 3.09
N TRP A 84 5.31 -14.16 3.98
CA TRP A 84 6.55 -14.58 4.63
C TRP A 84 7.21 -15.69 3.82
N GLU A 85 8.53 -15.65 3.74
CA GLU A 85 9.32 -16.80 3.33
C GLU A 85 9.11 -17.95 4.34
N GLU A 86 9.04 -19.19 3.86
CA GLU A 86 8.69 -20.37 4.68
C GLU A 86 9.66 -20.59 5.86
N GLY A 87 10.95 -20.23 5.70
CA GLY A 87 11.94 -20.22 6.77
C GLY A 87 11.88 -19.02 7.73
N GLY A 88 10.95 -18.08 7.54
CA GLY A 88 10.74 -16.92 8.40
C GLY A 88 11.88 -15.90 8.41
N ARG A 89 12.79 -15.96 7.43
CA ARG A 89 13.98 -15.09 7.38
C ARG A 89 13.65 -13.65 7.01
N MET A 90 12.61 -13.46 6.20
CA MET A 90 12.07 -12.15 5.83
C MET A 90 10.66 -12.31 5.25
N GLY A 91 9.93 -11.20 5.18
CA GLY A 91 8.74 -11.10 4.35
C GLY A 91 9.00 -10.26 3.10
N LEU A 92 8.19 -10.49 2.07
CA LEU A 92 8.18 -9.74 0.83
C LEU A 92 6.90 -8.91 0.74
N VAL A 93 6.98 -7.73 0.13
CA VAL A 93 5.83 -6.85 -0.13
C VAL A 93 5.82 -6.47 -1.60
N ALA A 94 4.81 -6.90 -2.36
CA ALA A 94 4.59 -6.47 -3.72
C ALA A 94 3.58 -5.32 -3.74
N GLU A 95 3.95 -4.18 -4.29
CA GLU A 95 3.01 -3.11 -4.62
C GLU A 95 2.26 -3.47 -5.91
N VAL A 96 1.17 -2.81 -6.28
CA VAL A 96 0.65 -2.68 -7.66
C VAL A 96 -0.21 -1.42 -7.65
N GLU A 97 -0.05 -0.57 -8.65
CA GLU A 97 -0.81 0.66 -8.81
C GLU A 97 -1.08 0.99 -10.28
N GLY A 98 -2.19 1.67 -10.55
CA GLY A 98 -2.52 2.16 -11.89
C GLY A 98 -4.02 2.06 -12.18
N HIS A 99 -4.35 1.91 -13.47
CA HIS A 99 -5.73 1.79 -13.94
C HIS A 99 -6.23 0.35 -13.87
N TYR A 100 -6.48 -0.11 -12.64
CA TYR A 100 -6.96 -1.45 -12.37
C TYR A 100 -8.37 -1.43 -11.79
N ASP A 101 -9.23 -2.30 -12.33
CA ASP A 101 -10.39 -2.75 -11.57
C ASP A 101 -9.98 -3.76 -10.48
N ARG A 102 -10.95 -4.15 -9.66
CA ARG A 102 -10.72 -5.08 -8.54
C ARG A 102 -10.11 -6.41 -8.98
N ARG A 103 -10.59 -7.00 -10.08
CA ARG A 103 -10.17 -8.35 -10.50
C ARG A 103 -8.76 -8.30 -11.07
N ALA A 104 -8.50 -7.32 -11.94
CA ALA A 104 -7.19 -7.12 -12.55
C ALA A 104 -6.14 -6.76 -11.48
N LEU A 105 -6.48 -5.93 -10.48
CA LEU A 105 -5.57 -5.57 -9.39
C LEU A 105 -5.16 -6.79 -8.55
N ILE A 106 -6.12 -7.63 -8.15
CA ILE A 106 -5.84 -8.84 -7.37
C ILE A 106 -4.95 -9.80 -8.17
N SER A 107 -5.25 -10.00 -9.46
CA SER A 107 -4.45 -10.86 -10.32
C SER A 107 -3.02 -10.34 -10.49
N ALA A 108 -2.84 -9.01 -10.64
CA ALA A 108 -1.53 -8.39 -10.78
C ALA A 108 -0.71 -8.48 -9.48
N LEU A 109 -1.34 -8.26 -8.33
CA LEU A 109 -0.74 -8.45 -7.01
C LEU A 109 -0.21 -9.89 -6.83
N ASP A 110 -1.00 -10.87 -7.26
CA ASP A 110 -0.64 -12.29 -7.18
C ASP A 110 0.51 -12.68 -8.08
N ALA A 111 0.48 -12.19 -9.31
CA ALA A 111 1.58 -12.40 -10.23
C ALA A 111 2.87 -11.78 -9.67
N ARG A 112 2.82 -10.52 -9.21
CA ARG A 112 4.00 -9.79 -8.74
C ARG A 112 4.64 -10.43 -7.51
N ILE A 113 3.86 -10.81 -6.50
CA ILE A 113 4.43 -11.43 -5.29
C ILE A 113 5.01 -12.82 -5.57
N LYS A 114 4.42 -13.59 -6.50
CA LYS A 114 4.95 -14.89 -6.93
C LYS A 114 6.27 -14.74 -7.67
N GLU A 115 6.32 -13.83 -8.65
CA GLU A 115 7.54 -13.52 -9.40
C GLU A 115 8.68 -13.07 -8.46
N MET A 116 8.36 -12.21 -7.48
CA MET A 116 9.32 -11.76 -6.46
C MET A 116 9.88 -12.92 -5.62
N ALA A 117 9.05 -13.91 -5.29
CA ALA A 117 9.46 -15.09 -4.53
C ALA A 117 10.27 -16.05 -5.40
N GLU A 118 9.84 -16.32 -6.62
CA GLU A 118 10.53 -17.17 -7.60
C GLU A 118 11.93 -16.65 -7.92
N THR A 119 12.07 -15.33 -8.15
CA THR A 119 13.36 -14.67 -8.41
C THR A 119 14.36 -14.84 -7.26
N ARG A 120 13.86 -15.01 -6.04
CA ARG A 120 14.67 -15.21 -4.82
C ARG A 120 14.79 -16.68 -4.42
N ASN A 121 14.22 -17.60 -5.20
CA ASN A 121 14.09 -19.01 -4.88
C ASN A 121 13.46 -19.24 -3.50
N PHE A 122 12.44 -18.44 -3.17
CA PHE A 122 11.71 -18.52 -1.91
C PHE A 122 10.38 -19.24 -2.09
N LYS A 123 10.08 -20.10 -1.12
CA LYS A 123 8.73 -20.58 -0.91
C LYS A 123 8.02 -19.60 0.01
N ILE A 124 6.87 -19.11 -0.44
CA ILE A 124 6.01 -18.23 0.34
C ILE A 124 4.71 -18.96 0.69
N LYS A 125 4.15 -18.66 1.85
CA LYS A 125 2.84 -19.15 2.29
C LYS A 125 1.94 -17.98 2.66
N ASP A 126 0.63 -18.22 2.66
CA ASP A 126 -0.39 -17.32 3.19
C ASP A 126 -0.29 -15.88 2.66
N VAL A 127 -0.29 -15.73 1.33
CA VAL A 127 -0.26 -14.42 0.67
C VAL A 127 -1.46 -13.58 1.13
N LYS A 128 -1.16 -12.50 1.85
CA LYS A 128 -2.13 -11.50 2.29
C LYS A 128 -2.14 -10.33 1.31
N ARG A 129 -3.27 -9.62 1.27
CA ARG A 129 -3.47 -8.48 0.38
C ARG A 129 -4.27 -7.39 1.08
N ARG A 130 -3.96 -6.15 0.72
CA ARG A 130 -4.80 -4.99 0.99
C ARG A 130 -4.80 -4.13 -0.26
N PHE A 131 -5.96 -3.67 -0.68
CA PHE A 131 -6.08 -2.90 -1.91
C PHE A 131 -7.27 -1.95 -1.85
N GLU A 132 -7.20 -0.89 -2.64
CA GLU A 132 -8.27 0.07 -2.86
C GLU A 132 -8.50 0.25 -4.35
N VAL A 133 -9.78 0.37 -4.72
CA VAL A 133 -10.20 0.66 -6.10
C VAL A 133 -11.27 1.73 -6.05
N MET A 134 -11.17 2.70 -6.96
CA MET A 134 -12.13 3.78 -7.10
C MET A 134 -12.48 3.98 -8.57
N LYS A 135 -13.79 4.11 -8.86
CA LYS A 135 -14.25 4.81 -10.05
C LYS A 135 -14.29 6.30 -9.73
N VAL A 136 -13.42 7.09 -10.34
CA VAL A 136 -13.31 8.51 -10.03
C VAL A 136 -14.61 9.21 -10.44
N PRO A 137 -15.28 9.94 -9.54
CA PRO A 137 -16.50 10.68 -9.88
C PRO A 137 -16.25 11.71 -10.99
N GLN A 138 -17.30 12.09 -11.71
CA GLN A 138 -17.20 13.14 -12.72
C GLN A 138 -16.84 14.49 -12.09
N GLY A 139 -16.07 15.31 -12.81
CA GLY A 139 -15.70 16.67 -12.39
C GLY A 139 -14.65 16.77 -11.27
N VAL A 140 -14.03 15.66 -10.85
CA VAL A 140 -12.99 15.65 -9.82
C VAL A 140 -11.81 14.75 -10.18
N PHE A 141 -10.65 15.01 -9.59
CA PHE A 141 -9.55 14.05 -9.51
C PHE A 141 -9.80 13.05 -8.39
N GLY A 142 -9.30 11.83 -8.55
CA GLY A 142 -9.35 10.78 -7.55
C GLY A 142 -7.96 10.24 -7.22
N CYS A 143 -7.79 9.77 -5.99
CA CYS A 143 -6.61 9.06 -5.54
C CYS A 143 -7.00 7.90 -4.63
N VAL A 144 -6.28 6.79 -4.76
CA VAL A 144 -6.33 5.66 -3.83
C VAL A 144 -4.91 5.38 -3.34
N VAL A 145 -4.77 5.07 -2.05
CA VAL A 145 -3.49 4.78 -1.38
C VAL A 145 -3.63 3.51 -0.57
N VAL A 146 -2.58 2.68 -0.59
CA VAL A 146 -2.38 1.57 0.35
C VAL A 146 -0.96 1.62 0.86
N ALA A 147 -0.80 1.51 2.17
CA ALA A 147 0.51 1.58 2.81
C ALA A 147 0.70 0.47 3.85
N MET A 148 1.88 -0.10 3.86
CA MET A 148 2.45 -0.84 4.99
C MET A 148 3.35 0.11 5.74
N VAL A 149 2.98 0.41 6.99
CA VAL A 149 3.66 1.36 7.84
C VAL A 149 4.48 0.61 8.88
N PHE A 150 5.79 0.83 8.88
CA PHE A 150 6.68 0.31 9.90
C PHE A 150 6.69 1.20 11.13
N VAL A 151 6.47 0.59 12.30
CA VAL A 151 6.57 1.29 13.58
C VAL A 151 8.00 1.16 14.10
N LEU A 152 8.64 2.31 14.32
CA LEU A 152 9.99 2.42 14.88
C LEU A 152 9.98 2.40 16.40
#